data_AF-A0AAV1L895-F1
#
_entry.id   AF-A0AAV1L895-F1
#
_cell.length_a   1.000
_cell.length_b   1.000
_cell.length_c   1.000
_cell.angle_alpha   90.00
_cell.angle_beta   90.00
_cell.angle_gamma   90.00
#
_symmetry.space_group_name_H-M   'P 1'
#
loop_
_entity.id
_entity.type
_entity.pdbx_description
1 polymer ?
#
loop_
_entity_poly.entity_id
_entity_poly.type
_entity_poly.pdbx_seq_one_letter_code
_entity_poly.pdbx_strand_id
1 'polypeptide(L)' 'MFDTERFIIEVQERPPLYEVKSKEYANQALKAKLWMEIGQEVVAHWADLGPEEKNKAGKFTYYFIS' A
#
# COMPACT_ATOMS: atom_id res chain seq x y z
N MET A 1 -10.86 0.40 11.71
CA MET A 1 -11.37 1.33 10.68
C MET A 1 -10.18 1.73 9.83
N PHE A 2 -10.28 1.65 8.51
CA PHE A 2 -9.18 2.07 7.63
C PHE A 2 -9.02 3.59 7.71
N ASP A 3 -7.80 4.06 7.94
CA ASP A 3 -7.48 5.48 8.00
C ASP A 3 -7.08 5.96 6.59
N THR A 4 -8.08 6.46 5.87
CA THR A 4 -7.91 6.93 4.50
C THR A 4 -6.98 8.14 4.42
N GLU A 5 -6.98 9.02 5.42
CA GLU A 5 -6.13 10.21 5.44
C GLU A 5 -4.66 9.81 5.58
N ARG A 6 -4.37 8.88 6.49
CA ARG A 6 -3.03 8.32 6.64
C ARG A 6 -2.56 7.58 5.39
N PHE A 7 -3.43 6.81 4.75
CA PHE A 7 -3.10 6.15 3.48
C PHE A 7 -2.72 7.15 2.38
N ILE A 8 -3.49 8.24 2.24
CA ILE A 8 -3.20 9.29 1.25
C ILE A 8 -1.84 9.94 1.52
N ILE A 9 -1.51 10.23 2.79
CA ILE A 9 -0.22 10.80 3.17
C ILE A 9 0.93 9.86 2.78
N GLU A 10 0.85 8.57 3.13
CA GLU A 10 1.90 7.58 2.82
C GLU A 10 2.13 7.41 1.30
N VAL A 11 1.06 7.52 0.50
CA VAL A 11 1.16 7.49 -0.97
C VAL A 11 1.83 8.78 -1.48
N GLN A 12 1.46 9.95 -0.94
CA GLN A 12 2.04 11.23 -1.35
C GLN A 12 3.53 11.34 -1.04
N GLU A 13 3.98 10.76 0.08
CA GLU A 13 5.39 10.69 0.47
C GLU A 13 6.25 9.79 -0.44
N ARG A 14 5.63 8.96 -1.28
CA ARG A 14 6.31 8.03 -2.20
C ARG A 14 5.98 8.38 -3.66
N PRO A 15 6.61 9.43 -4.23
CA PRO A 15 6.44 9.83 -5.63
C PRO A 15 6.52 8.70 -6.66
N PRO A 16 7.37 7.66 -6.53
CA PRO A 16 7.43 6.58 -7.53
C PRO A 16 6.11 5.82 -7.73
N LEU A 17 5.15 5.95 -6.80
CA LEU A 17 3.83 5.35 -6.92
C LEU A 17 2.87 6.10 -7.85
N TYR A 18 3.01 7.42 -7.99
CA TYR A 18 2.06 8.25 -8.74
C TYR A 18 2.71 9.23 -9.74
N GLU A 19 3.98 9.59 -9.57
CA GLU A 19 4.69 10.57 -10.41
C GLU A 19 5.17 9.92 -11.71
N VAL A 20 4.30 9.92 -12.71
CA VAL A 20 4.52 9.30 -14.03
C VAL A 20 5.74 9.87 -14.77
N LYS A 21 6.14 11.10 -14.45
CA LYS A 21 7.31 11.74 -15.10
C LYS A 21 8.64 11.32 -14.47
N SER A 22 8.63 10.63 -13.33
CA SER A 22 9.86 10.12 -12.71
C SER A 22 10.35 8.84 -13.42
N LYS A 23 11.67 8.63 -13.44
CA LYS A 23 12.24 7.39 -13.99
C LYS A 23 11.90 6.20 -13.08
N GLU A 24 11.74 6.48 -11.80
CA GLU A 24 11.40 5.56 -10.74
C GLU A 24 9.99 4.98 -10.92
N TYR A 25 9.06 5.72 -11.53
CA TYR A 25 7.73 5.21 -11.86
C TYR A 25 7.77 4.07 -12.88
N ALA A 26 8.76 4.02 -13.78
CA ALA A 26 8.92 2.90 -14.70
C ALA A 26 9.37 1.61 -13.98
N ASN A 27 9.86 1.69 -12.74
CA ASN A 27 10.37 0.55 -11.99
C ASN A 27 9.23 -0.16 -11.22
N GLN A 28 8.70 -1.23 -11.83
CA GLN A 28 7.65 -2.04 -11.21
C GLN A 28 8.08 -2.73 -9.91
N ALA A 29 9.35 -3.16 -9.80
CA ALA A 29 9.86 -3.79 -8.59
C ALA A 29 9.90 -2.78 -7.42
N LEU A 30 10.28 -1.54 -7.70
CA LEU A 30 10.24 -0.45 -6.72
C LEU A 30 8.80 -0.17 -6.28
N LYS A 31 7.85 -0.10 -7.22
CA LYS A 31 6.42 0.09 -6.89
C LYS A 31 5.87 -1.02 -6.01
N ALA A 32 6.17 -2.28 -6.33
CA ALA A 32 5.74 -3.42 -5.54
C ALA A 32 6.28 -3.33 -4.10
N LYS A 33 7.56 -2.98 -3.94
CA LYS A 33 8.17 -2.77 -2.62
C LYS A 33 7.50 -1.64 -1.85
N LEU A 34 7.29 -0.48 -2.47
CA LEU A 34 6.67 0.69 -1.84
C LEU A 34 5.22 0.41 -1.43
N TRP A 35 4.44 -0.33 -2.24
CA TRP A 35 3.09 -0.75 -1.85
C TRP A 35 3.08 -1.70 -0.65
N MET A 36 4.07 -2.60 -0.55
CA MET A 36 4.20 -3.46 0.62
C MET A 36 4.52 -2.64 1.89
N GLU A 37 5.39 -1.64 1.79
CA GLU A 37 5.71 -0.74 2.89
C GLU A 37 4.49 0.07 3.35
N ILE A 38 3.72 0.66 2.42
CA ILE A 38 2.47 1.37 2.75
C ILE A 38 1.47 0.42 3.42
N GLY A 39 1.35 -0.83 2.94
CA GLY A 39 0.48 -1.83 3.57
C GLY A 39 0.86 -2.13 5.02
N GLN A 40 2.16 -2.11 5.36
CA GLN A 40 2.66 -2.30 6.72
C GLN A 40 2.37 -1.10 7.63
N GLU A 41 2.48 0.12 7.11
CA GLU A 41 2.22 1.35 7.87
C GLU A 41 0.72 1.60 8.11
N VAL A 42 -0.11 1.30 7.11
CA VAL A 42 -1.54 1.62 7.11
C VAL A 42 -2.36 0.53 7.80
N VAL A 43 -1.91 -0.72 7.76
CA VAL A 43 -2.50 -1.78 8.57
C VAL A 43 -1.61 -2.01 9.77
N ALA A 44 -1.99 -1.42 10.90
CA ALA A 44 -1.38 -1.72 12.19
C ALA A 44 -1.27 -3.24 12.37
N HIS A 45 -0.07 -3.72 12.65
CA HIS A 45 0.24 -5.15 12.80
C HIS A 45 0.18 -6.01 11.52
N TRP A 46 0.24 -5.44 10.30
CA TRP A 46 0.29 -6.24 9.06
C TRP A 46 1.40 -7.30 9.08
N ALA A 47 2.56 -6.97 9.66
CA ALA A 47 3.67 -7.91 9.82
C ALA A 47 3.30 -9.09 10.74
N ASP A 48 2.48 -8.84 11.76
CA ASP A 48 2.03 -9.82 12.76
C ASP A 48 0.81 -10.62 12.30
N LEU A 49 0.09 -10.17 11.26
CA LEU A 49 -1.06 -10.88 10.72
C LEU A 49 -0.63 -12.16 9.98
N GLY A 50 -1.31 -13.26 10.30
CA GLY A 50 -1.13 -14.55 9.64
C GLY A 50 -1.61 -14.55 8.18
N PRO A 51 -1.28 -15.59 7.39
CA PRO A 51 -1.67 -15.68 5.97
C PRO A 51 -3.18 -15.56 5.74
N GLU A 52 -4.01 -16.13 6.61
CA GLU A 52 -5.48 -16.03 6.50
C GLU A 52 -6.03 -14.64 6.84
N GLU A 53 -5.44 -13.98 7.84
CA GLU A 53 -5.84 -12.64 8.26
C GLU A 53 -5.43 -11.60 7.20
N LYS A 54 -4.25 -11.76 6.60
CA LYS A 54 -3.82 -10.98 5.43
C LYS A 54 -4.76 -11.17 4.24
N ASN A 55 -5.26 -12.39 4.03
CA ASN A 55 -6.22 -12.66 2.95
C ASN A 55 -7.59 -12.01 3.21
N LYS A 56 -8.05 -11.98 4.46
CA LYS A 56 -9.27 -11.24 4.85
C LYS A 56 -9.10 -9.73 4.75
N ALA A 57 -7.99 -9.19 5.24
CA ALA A 57 -7.69 -7.77 5.18
C ALA A 57 -7.47 -7.29 3.72
N GLY A 58 -6.74 -8.07 2.92
CA GLY A 58 -6.50 -7.80 1.50
C GLY A 58 -7.76 -7.86 0.62
N LYS A 59 -8.71 -8.75 0.94
CA LYS A 59 -10.05 -8.75 0.31
C LYS A 59 -10.82 -7.46 0.62
N PHE A 60 -10.70 -6.93 1.83
CA PHE A 60 -11.30 -5.65 2.20
C PHE A 60 -10.74 -4.51 1.35
N THR A 61 -9.42 -4.51 1.10
CA THR A 61 -8.79 -3.53 0.21
C THR A 61 -9.28 -3.67 -1.22
N TYR A 62 -9.37 -4.89 -1.79
CA TYR A 62 -9.83 -5.13 -3.17
C TYR A 62 -11.25 -4.60 -3.46
N TYR A 63 -12.15 -4.69 -2.49
CA TYR A 63 -13.52 -4.16 -2.59
C TYR A 63 -13.60 -2.63 -2.52
N PHE A 64 -12.59 -1.94 -1.99
CA PHE A 64 -12.56 -0.47 -1.90
C PHE A 64 -11.92 0.20 -3.12
N ILE A 65 -11.20 -0.56 -3.95
CA ILE A 65 -10.56 -0.10 -5.19
C ILE A 65 -11.19 -0.67 -6.48
N SER A 66 -12.31 -1.41 -6.38
CA SER A 66 -13.10 -1.91 -7.54
C SER A 66 -14.38 -1.10 -7.76
#